data_AF-A0A9D6UVN5-F1
#
_entry.id   AF-A0A9D6UVN5-F1
#
_cell.length_a   1.000
_cell.length_b   1.000
_cell.length_c   1.000
_cell.angle_alpha   90.00
_cell.angle_beta   90.00
_cell.angle_gamma   90.00
#
_symmetry.space_group_name_H-M   'P 1'
#
loop_
_entity.id
_entity.type
_entity.pdbx_description
1 polymer ?
#
loop_
_entity_poly.entity_id
_entity_poly.type
_entity_poly.pdbx_seq_one_letter_code
_entity_poly.pdbx_strand_id
1 'polypeptide(L)'
;MIVSGGDGTLFHLLRHLRPPFPEIAIVPSGRGNALARDLRPNQSHVAIDLMEVTVLPADGAPWSCWCASSVGCGYPAEVTRAALRFRRLRRFSYAAATAVTAPRRARYTISGGGHTATRELTGVLINNTRHVGGFIAFPLLPLPDGPQRHSYGRH
;
A
#
# COMPACT_ATOMS: atom_id res chain seq x y z
N MET A 1 -15.25 -0.65 -13.29
CA MET A 1 -15.80 -0.71 -11.91
C MET A 1 -15.47 0.58 -11.19
N ILE A 2 -16.31 1.09 -10.27
CA ILE A 2 -16.02 2.32 -9.52
C ILE A 2 -15.89 1.99 -8.03
N VAL A 3 -14.83 2.48 -7.38
CA VAL A 3 -14.61 2.36 -5.93
C VAL A 3 -14.53 3.75 -5.33
N SER A 4 -15.42 4.04 -4.36
CA SER A 4 -15.31 5.23 -3.52
C SER A 4 -14.78 4.85 -2.15
N GLY A 5 -13.65 5.42 -1.77
CA GLY A 5 -13.03 5.12 -0.47
C GLY A 5 -11.59 5.60 -0.36
N GLY A 6 -10.85 5.00 0.57
CA GLY A 6 -9.40 5.17 0.66
C GLY A 6 -8.65 3.91 0.25
N ASP A 7 -7.32 3.90 0.47
CA ASP A 7 -6.45 2.77 0.12
C ASP A 7 -6.94 1.44 0.70
N GLY A 8 -7.48 1.46 1.92
CA GLY A 8 -8.08 0.28 2.55
C GLY A 8 -9.28 -0.28 1.78
N THR A 9 -10.15 0.58 1.24
CA THR A 9 -11.31 0.14 0.44
C THR A 9 -10.84 -0.53 -0.85
N LEU A 10 -9.85 0.06 -1.53
CA LEU A 10 -9.24 -0.54 -2.72
C LEU A 10 -8.57 -1.87 -2.39
N PHE A 11 -7.83 -1.95 -1.28
CA PHE A 11 -7.21 -3.18 -0.81
C PHE A 11 -8.23 -4.29 -0.56
N HIS A 12 -9.36 -3.98 0.10
CA HIS A 12 -10.44 -4.93 0.31
C HIS A 12 -11.03 -5.45 -1.00
N LEU A 13 -11.23 -4.58 -2.00
CA LEU A 13 -11.66 -5.01 -3.33
C LEU A 13 -10.63 -5.96 -3.97
N LEU A 14 -9.36 -5.55 -4.01
CA LEU A 14 -8.29 -6.32 -4.67
C LEU A 14 -8.12 -7.73 -4.09
N ARG A 15 -8.38 -7.93 -2.79
CA ARG A 15 -8.36 -9.27 -2.17
C ARG A 15 -9.37 -10.25 -2.78
N HIS A 16 -10.46 -9.74 -3.34
CA HIS A 16 -11.53 -10.55 -3.94
C HIS A 16 -11.44 -10.65 -5.46
N LEU A 17 -10.50 -9.93 -6.09
CA LEU A 17 -10.24 -10.01 -7.51
C LEU A 17 -9.12 -11.01 -7.83
N ARG A 18 -9.08 -11.46 -9.09
CA ARG A 18 -8.01 -12.29 -9.65
C ARG A 18 -7.65 -11.75 -11.03
N PRO A 19 -6.40 -11.93 -11.49
CA PRO A 19 -6.02 -11.58 -12.85
C PRO A 19 -6.88 -12.34 -13.90
N PRO A 20 -7.19 -11.72 -15.05
CA PRO A 20 -6.89 -10.32 -15.38
C PRO A 20 -7.77 -9.35 -14.58
N PHE A 21 -7.16 -8.28 -14.06
CA PHE A 21 -7.89 -7.28 -13.27
C PHE A 21 -8.76 -6.39 -14.17
N PRO A 22 -9.99 -6.06 -13.75
CA PRO A 22 -10.82 -5.11 -14.48
C PRO A 22 -10.29 -3.68 -14.32
N GLU A 23 -10.70 -2.76 -15.21
CA GLU A 23 -10.49 -1.34 -14.99
C GLU A 23 -11.27 -0.84 -13.75
N ILE A 24 -10.56 -0.13 -12.87
CA ILE A 24 -11.09 0.40 -11.62
C ILE A 24 -10.93 1.92 -11.61
N ALA A 25 -12.05 2.63 -11.62
CA ALA A 25 -12.10 4.06 -11.34
C ALA A 25 -12.11 4.29 -9.82
N ILE A 26 -11.20 5.13 -9.34
CA ILE A 26 -11.05 5.44 -7.91
C ILE A 26 -11.63 6.83 -7.64
N VAL A 27 -12.58 6.90 -6.72
CA VAL A 27 -13.11 8.15 -6.16
C VAL A 27 -12.54 8.30 -4.74
N PRO A 28 -11.49 9.13 -4.55
CA PRO A 28 -10.81 9.22 -3.26
C PRO A 28 -11.70 9.95 -2.22
N SER A 29 -12.21 9.19 -1.25
CA SER A 29 -13.00 9.72 -0.13
C SER A 29 -12.44 9.36 1.26
N GLY A 30 -11.30 8.65 1.29
CA GLY A 30 -10.56 8.34 2.53
C GLY A 30 -9.63 9.46 3.02
N ARG A 31 -8.97 9.23 4.16
CA ARG A 31 -8.06 10.22 4.81
C ARG A 31 -6.59 10.09 4.39
N GLY A 32 -6.14 8.88 4.03
CA GLY A 32 -4.76 8.60 3.63
C GLY A 32 -4.57 8.80 2.13
N ASN A 33 -5.33 8.05 1.34
CA ASN A 33 -5.38 8.06 -0.13
C ASN A 33 -3.99 8.20 -0.77
N ALA A 34 -3.03 7.42 -0.28
CA ALA A 34 -1.64 7.45 -0.72
C ALA A 34 -1.56 7.23 -2.24
N LEU A 35 -2.31 6.26 -2.75
CA LEU A 35 -2.37 6.00 -4.20
C LEU A 35 -2.94 7.20 -4.96
N ALA A 36 -4.08 7.74 -4.52
CA ALA A 36 -4.71 8.86 -5.22
C ALA A 36 -3.87 10.15 -5.18
N ARG A 37 -2.93 10.28 -4.24
CA ARG A 37 -1.97 11.40 -4.19
C ARG A 37 -0.85 11.25 -5.22
N ASP A 38 -0.47 10.02 -5.54
CA ASP A 38 0.50 9.74 -6.61
C ASP A 38 -0.15 9.82 -7.99
N LEU A 39 -1.45 9.56 -8.09
CA LEU A 39 -2.21 9.77 -9.32
C LEU A 39 -2.40 11.27 -9.58
N ARG A 40 -2.04 11.72 -10.79
CA ARG A 40 -2.19 13.14 -11.12
C ARG A 40 -3.67 13.48 -11.32
N PRO A 41 -4.16 14.63 -10.84
CA PRO A 41 -5.48 15.12 -11.21
C PRO A 41 -5.55 15.22 -12.75
N ASN A 42 -6.62 14.68 -13.34
CA ASN A 42 -6.90 14.63 -14.79
C ASN A 42 -6.25 13.51 -15.62
N GLN A 43 -5.62 12.50 -15.00
CA GLN A 43 -5.34 11.25 -15.72
C GLN A 43 -6.63 10.44 -15.88
N SER A 44 -7.09 10.24 -17.12
CA SER A 44 -8.30 9.48 -17.42
C SER A 44 -8.10 7.97 -17.26
N HIS A 45 -6.93 7.46 -17.65
CA HIS A 45 -6.51 6.07 -17.47
C HIS A 45 -5.04 6.05 -17.06
N VAL A 46 -4.70 5.20 -16.08
CA VAL A 46 -3.35 5.00 -15.59
C VAL A 46 -3.14 3.51 -15.32
N ALA A 47 -2.01 2.97 -15.79
CA ALA A 47 -1.60 1.63 -15.42
C ALA A 47 -0.85 1.71 -14.08
N ILE A 48 -1.18 0.81 -13.16
CA ILE A 48 -0.52 0.72 -11.86
C ILE A 48 -0.09 -0.74 -11.69
N ASP A 49 1.19 -0.95 -11.43
CA ASP A 49 1.68 -2.26 -11.03
C ASP A 49 1.10 -2.63 -9.67
N LEU A 50 0.60 -3.87 -9.54
CA LEU A 50 0.15 -4.38 -8.25
C LEU A 50 1.27 -5.20 -7.61
N MET A 51 1.42 -5.04 -6.30
CA MET A 51 2.27 -5.92 -5.50
C MET A 51 1.49 -7.18 -5.15
N GLU A 52 2.03 -8.34 -5.52
CA GLU A 52 1.66 -9.61 -4.88
C GLU A 52 2.50 -9.79 -3.63
N VAL A 53 1.86 -9.87 -2.47
CA VAL A 53 2.56 -10.08 -1.20
C VAL A 53 2.08 -11.37 -0.59
N THR A 54 3.01 -12.31 -0.37
CA THR A 54 2.80 -13.54 0.39
C THR A 54 3.50 -13.42 1.73
N VAL A 55 2.77 -13.68 2.81
CA VAL A 55 3.28 -13.66 4.18
C VAL A 55 3.24 -15.08 4.73
N LEU A 56 4.41 -15.53 5.20
CA LEU A 56 4.60 -16.80 5.88
C LEU A 56 4.82 -16.52 7.37
N PRO A 57 3.78 -16.54 8.21
CA PRO A 57 3.96 -16.35 9.64
C PRO A 57 4.70 -17.56 10.24
N ALA A 58 5.45 -17.32 11.33
CA ALA A 58 6.07 -18.41 12.09
C ALA A 58 5.01 -19.34 12.68
N ASP A 59 3.92 -18.75 13.17
CA ASP A 59 2.76 -19.45 13.72
C ASP A 59 1.51 -19.05 12.92
N GLY A 60 0.94 -19.99 12.17
CA GLY A 60 -0.32 -19.79 11.44
C GLY A 60 -0.26 -20.14 9.96
N ALA A 61 -1.38 -19.93 9.27
CA ALA A 61 -1.48 -20.22 7.84
C ALA A 61 -0.84 -19.10 6.99
N PRO A 62 -0.11 -19.47 5.91
CA PRO A 62 0.27 -18.53 4.86
C PRO A 62 -0.92 -17.76 4.31
N TRP A 63 -0.69 -16.52 3.89
CA TRP A 63 -1.70 -15.76 3.16
C TRP A 63 -1.05 -14.86 2.11
N SER A 64 -1.80 -14.61 1.05
CA SER A 64 -1.37 -13.76 -0.06
C SER A 64 -2.42 -12.69 -0.35
N CYS A 65 -1.97 -11.54 -0.86
CA CYS A 65 -2.84 -10.46 -1.29
C CYS A 65 -2.24 -9.65 -2.44
N TRP A 66 -3.12 -9.01 -3.20
CA TRP A 66 -2.76 -7.97 -4.16
C TRP A 66 -2.95 -6.60 -3.51
N CYS A 67 -1.97 -5.71 -3.68
CA CYS A 67 -2.03 -4.36 -3.13
C CYS A 67 -1.47 -3.34 -4.13
N ALA A 68 -2.18 -2.22 -4.29
CA ALA A 68 -1.74 -1.12 -5.16
C ALA A 68 -0.89 -0.07 -4.42
N SER A 69 -0.94 -0.01 -3.08
CA SER A 69 -0.28 1.01 -2.28
C SER A 69 0.71 0.41 -1.29
N SER A 70 0.29 0.03 -0.08
CA SER A 70 1.20 -0.41 0.98
C SER A 70 0.71 -1.68 1.68
N VAL A 71 1.65 -2.54 2.07
CA VAL A 71 1.43 -3.68 2.97
C VAL A 71 2.42 -3.58 4.13
N GLY A 72 1.91 -3.64 5.36
CA GLY A 72 2.72 -3.55 6.57
C GLY A 72 2.56 -4.77 7.48
N CYS A 73 3.67 -5.25 8.05
CA CYS A 73 3.72 -6.35 9.03
C CYS A 73 4.50 -5.91 10.28
N GLY A 74 4.18 -6.47 11.44
CA GLY A 74 4.82 -6.12 12.71
C GLY A 74 4.41 -4.73 13.21
N TYR A 75 5.37 -3.94 13.67
CA TYR A 75 5.13 -2.64 14.31
C TYR A 75 4.20 -1.69 13.52
N PRO A 76 4.37 -1.45 12.19
CA PRO A 76 3.43 -0.62 11.43
C PRO A 76 1.97 -1.10 11.49
N ALA A 77 1.75 -2.43 11.47
CA ALA A 77 0.41 -3.00 11.56
C ALA A 77 -0.18 -2.82 12.98
N GLU A 78 0.63 -3.00 14.01
CA GLU A 78 0.23 -2.76 15.40
C GLU A 78 -0.13 -1.30 15.66
N VAL A 79 0.70 -0.36 15.20
CA VAL A 79 0.44 1.08 15.29
C VAL A 79 -0.83 1.44 14.52
N THR A 80 -1.02 0.92 13.31
CA THR A 80 -2.23 1.17 12.52
C THR A 80 -3.49 0.68 13.25
N ARG A 81 -3.43 -0.49 13.87
CA ARG A 81 -4.52 -1.03 14.69
C ARG A 81 -4.76 -0.17 15.94
N ALA A 82 -3.71 0.27 16.62
CA ALA A 82 -3.82 1.16 17.79
C ALA A 82 -4.40 2.54 17.42
N ALA A 83 -4.06 3.09 16.24
CA ALA A 83 -4.57 4.35 15.74
C ALA A 83 -6.10 4.38 15.59
N LEU A 84 -6.74 3.21 15.43
CA LEU A 84 -8.21 3.11 15.43
C LEU A 84 -8.84 3.58 16.75
N ARG A 85 -8.14 3.41 17.88
CA ARG A 85 -8.59 3.87 19.21
C ARG A 85 -8.50 5.39 19.33
N PHE A 86 -7.61 6.01 18.55
CA PHE A 86 -7.36 7.45 18.57
C PHE A 86 -8.08 8.21 17.45
N ARG A 87 -9.03 7.61 16.72
CA ARG A 87 -9.70 8.23 15.55
C ARG A 87 -10.29 9.63 15.80
N ARG A 88 -10.65 9.93 17.06
CA ARG A 88 -11.15 11.26 17.49
C ARG A 88 -10.07 12.36 17.38
N LEU A 89 -8.78 12.00 17.45
CA LEU A 89 -7.64 12.90 17.26
C LEU A 89 -7.32 13.19 15.78
N ARG A 90 -8.13 12.65 14.85
CA ARG A 90 -8.06 12.91 13.39
C ARG A 90 -6.62 12.70 12.86
N ARG A 91 -5.94 13.75 12.41
CA ARG A 91 -4.58 13.69 11.83
C ARG A 91 -3.51 13.24 12.82
N PHE A 92 -3.76 13.37 14.13
CA PHE A 92 -2.80 12.99 15.17
C PHE A 92 -2.98 11.53 15.64
N SER A 93 -3.99 10.81 15.13
CA SER A 93 -4.30 9.44 15.57
C SER A 93 -3.10 8.50 15.44
N TYR A 94 -2.34 8.62 14.34
CA TYR A 94 -1.18 7.77 14.09
C TYR A 94 -0.01 8.13 15.02
N ALA A 95 0.29 9.43 15.19
CA ALA A 95 1.35 9.88 16.09
C ALA A 95 1.08 9.46 17.56
N ALA A 96 -0.17 9.61 18.02
CA ALA A 96 -0.58 9.14 19.34
C ALA A 96 -0.42 7.61 19.48
N ALA A 97 -0.80 6.85 18.45
CA ALA A 97 -0.65 5.40 18.44
C ALA A 97 0.82 4.96 18.48
N THR A 98 1.70 5.62 17.73
CA THR A 98 3.15 5.37 17.75
C THR A 98 3.70 5.56 19.17
N ALA A 99 3.28 6.62 19.88
CA ALA A 99 3.75 6.92 21.23
C ALA A 99 3.37 5.86 22.28
N VAL A 100 2.25 5.15 22.09
CA VAL A 100 1.76 4.15 23.06
C VAL A 100 1.98 2.70 22.62
N THR A 101 2.51 2.47 21.42
CA THR A 101 2.78 1.12 20.91
C THR A 101 4.26 0.82 21.09
N ALA A 102 4.57 -0.20 21.89
CA ALA A 102 5.95 -0.61 22.10
C ALA A 102 6.48 -1.41 20.89
N PRO A 103 7.64 -1.04 20.31
CA PRO A 103 8.22 -1.80 19.22
C PRO A 103 8.76 -3.15 19.70
N ARG A 104 8.44 -4.22 18.97
CA ARG A 104 8.97 -5.58 19.23
C ARG A 104 9.84 -6.02 18.08
N ARG A 105 11.06 -6.46 18.36
CA ARG A 105 11.95 -7.03 17.35
C ARG A 105 11.53 -8.45 17.01
N ALA A 106 11.54 -8.77 15.73
CA ALA A 106 11.37 -10.11 15.22
C ALA A 106 12.30 -10.32 14.03
N ARG A 107 12.63 -11.57 13.73
CA ARG A 107 13.41 -11.95 12.56
C ARG A 107 12.49 -12.05 11.36
N TYR A 108 12.78 -11.33 10.29
CA TYR A 108 12.06 -11.36 9.03
C TYR A 108 12.98 -11.87 7.92
N THR A 109 12.49 -12.80 7.12
CA THR A 109 13.07 -13.16 5.83
C THR A 109 12.24 -12.48 4.75
N ILE A 110 12.87 -11.63 3.96
CA ILE A 110 12.21 -10.83 2.92
C ILE A 110 12.81 -11.24 1.59
N SER A 111 11.95 -11.66 0.65
CA SER A 111 12.35 -12.09 -0.69
C SER A 111 11.58 -11.30 -1.75
N GLY A 112 12.28 -10.82 -2.78
CA GLY A 112 11.69 -10.05 -3.89
C GLY A 112 12.74 -9.64 -4.92
N GLY A 113 12.37 -9.60 -6.20
CA GLY A 113 13.27 -9.20 -7.29
C GLY A 113 14.53 -10.06 -7.41
N GLY A 114 14.44 -11.35 -7.10
CA GLY A 114 15.58 -12.27 -7.09
C GLY A 114 16.52 -12.16 -5.88
N HIS A 115 16.26 -11.22 -4.96
CA HIS A 115 17.05 -11.05 -3.75
C HIS A 115 16.32 -11.61 -2.53
N THR A 116 17.08 -12.15 -1.57
CA THR A 116 16.56 -12.58 -0.26
C THR A 116 17.48 -12.05 0.84
N ALA A 117 16.89 -11.48 1.88
CA ALA A 117 17.60 -10.99 3.05
C ALA A 117 16.86 -11.33 4.34
N THR A 118 17.64 -11.77 5.35
CA THR A 118 17.13 -11.99 6.70
C THR A 118 17.63 -10.90 7.63
N ARG A 119 16.73 -10.24 8.36
CA ARG A 119 17.05 -9.11 9.25
C ARG A 119 16.21 -9.16 10.53
N GLU A 120 16.76 -8.64 11.62
CA GLU A 120 15.98 -8.33 12.80
C GLU A 120 15.41 -6.91 12.69
N LEU A 121 14.08 -6.81 12.67
CA LEU A 121 13.36 -5.57 12.45
C LEU A 121 12.21 -5.47 13.45
N THR A 122 11.66 -4.28 13.65
CA THR A 122 10.42 -4.11 14.42
C THR A 122 9.17 -4.36 13.56
N GLY A 123 9.32 -4.26 12.24
CA GLY A 123 8.30 -4.55 11.26
C GLY A 123 8.81 -4.32 9.85
N VAL A 124 7.97 -4.62 8.88
CA VAL A 124 8.25 -4.46 7.45
C VAL A 124 7.14 -3.63 6.85
N LEU A 125 7.50 -2.67 5.99
CA LEU A 125 6.57 -1.91 5.18
C LEU A 125 7.00 -2.02 3.72
N ILE A 126 6.15 -2.64 2.91
CA ILE A 126 6.33 -2.75 1.46
C ILE A 126 5.40 -1.71 0.84
N ASN A 127 5.91 -0.89 -0.07
CA ASN A 127 5.15 0.21 -0.65
C ASN A 127 5.42 0.35 -2.15
N ASN A 128 4.34 0.61 -2.89
CA ASN A 128 4.32 0.89 -4.32
C ASN A 128 4.04 2.38 -4.61
N THR A 129 3.79 3.16 -3.56
CA THR A 129 3.49 4.59 -3.64
C THR A 129 4.54 5.41 -2.91
N ARG A 130 4.75 6.67 -3.30
CA ARG A 130 5.63 7.61 -2.58
C ARG A 130 5.11 7.93 -1.19
N HIS A 131 3.79 7.87 -1.05
CA HIS A 131 3.07 8.23 0.16
C HIS A 131 2.82 7.00 1.06
N VAL A 132 2.82 7.21 2.38
CA VAL A 132 2.30 6.25 3.37
C VAL A 132 1.32 7.01 4.24
N GLY A 133 0.04 6.76 4.03
CA GLY A 133 -1.02 7.59 4.62
C GLY A 133 -0.88 9.05 4.17
N GLY A 134 -0.64 9.96 5.12
CA GLY A 134 -0.57 11.41 4.86
C GLY A 134 0.83 11.97 4.60
N PHE A 135 1.87 11.15 4.54
CA PHE A 135 3.27 11.59 4.48
C PHE A 135 4.00 10.98 3.28
N ILE A 136 5.00 11.68 2.74
CA ILE A 136 5.93 11.11 1.74
C ILE A 136 6.98 10.31 2.50
N ALA A 137 7.01 9.00 2.28
CA ALA A 137 7.99 8.10 2.88
C ALA A 137 9.07 7.66 1.88
N PHE A 138 8.76 7.68 0.58
CA PHE A 138 9.64 7.19 -0.48
C PHE A 138 9.70 8.20 -1.64
N PRO A 139 10.46 9.30 -1.51
CA PRO A 139 10.44 10.39 -2.48
C PRO A 139 10.99 10.00 -3.86
N LEU A 140 11.78 8.93 -3.93
CA LEU A 140 12.45 8.47 -5.15
C LEU A 140 11.66 7.43 -5.95
N LEU A 141 10.49 6.96 -5.47
CA LEU A 141 9.69 6.02 -6.25
C LEU A 141 9.16 6.69 -7.52
N PRO A 142 9.19 6.02 -8.69
CA PRO A 142 8.55 6.53 -9.90
C PRO A 142 7.07 6.81 -9.65
N LEU A 143 6.51 7.86 -10.28
CA LEU A 143 5.05 7.98 -10.32
C LEU A 143 4.53 6.97 -11.35
N PRO A 144 3.28 6.50 -11.21
CA PRO A 144 2.59 5.83 -12.30
C PRO A 144 2.53 6.78 -13.51
N ASP A 145 3.40 6.54 -14.49
CA ASP A 145 3.36 7.29 -15.73
C ASP A 145 2.14 6.81 -16.51
N GLY A 146 1.31 7.78 -16.96
CA GLY A 146 0.13 7.47 -17.76
C GLY A 146 0.50 6.74 -19.05
N PRO A 147 -0.49 6.21 -19.80
CA PRO A 147 -0.22 5.46 -21.02
C PRO A 147 0.66 6.27 -21.99
N GLN A 148 1.86 5.76 -22.28
CA GLN A 148 2.68 6.27 -23.37
C GLN A 148 1.91 6.04 -24.66
N ARG A 149 1.43 7.11 -25.29
CA ARG A 149 0.92 7.05 -26.66
C ARG A 149 2.10 6.76 -27.59
N HIS A 150 2.39 5.49 -27.83
CA HIS A 150 3.14 5.10 -29.02
C HIS A 150 2.23 5.30 -30.23
N SER A 151 2.30 6.50 -30.81
CA SER A 151 1.79 6.76 -32.14
C SER A 151 2.66 5.99 -33.14
N TYR A 152 2.29 4.76 -33.48
CA TYR A 152 2.79 4.14 -34.69
C TYR A 152 2.10 4.82 -35.88
N GLY A 153 2.78 5.80 -36.45
CA GLY A 153 2.48 6.28 -37.80
C GLY A 153 2.72 5.14 -38.78
N ARG A 154 1.68 4.78 -39.54
CA ARG A 154 1.84 3.95 -40.73
C ARG A 154 2.56 4.78 -41.80
N HIS A 155 3.64 4.25 -42.36
CA HIS A 155 4.06 4.54 -43.72
C HIS A 155 3.68 3.33 -44.58
#